data_AF-A0A6M1NWV4-F1
#
_entry.id   AF-A0A6M1NWV4-F1
#
_cell.length_a   1.000
_cell.length_b   1.000
_cell.length_c   1.000
_cell.angle_alpha   90.00
_cell.angle_beta   90.00
_cell.angle_gamma   90.00
#
_symmetry.space_group_name_H-M   'P 1'
#
loop_
_entity.id
_entity.type
_entity.pdbx_description
1 polymer ?
#
loop_
_entity_poly.entity_id
_entity_poly.type
_entity_poly.pdbx_seq_one_letter_code
_entity_poly.pdbx_strand_id
1 'polypeptide(L)'
;MKKLIHVDGLVIGRFSFHGFIVDKENNRLAYSIFVNDIDEPLVEFEADEKRNVRIGINYNVLNFIKENKTADKNLRKAYFKEFYNFIIASEKKASYMVFKNQKLNYVKKSSEIIELKKIYIES
;
A
#
# COMPACT_ATOMS: atom_id res chain seq x y z
N MET A 1 -5.54 -4.95 -14.93
CA MET A 1 -6.09 -4.68 -13.57
C MET A 1 -7.26 -3.71 -13.65
N LYS A 2 -8.40 -4.01 -13.00
CA LYS A 2 -9.59 -3.14 -12.98
C LYS A 2 -9.90 -2.68 -11.55
N LYS A 3 -10.00 -1.36 -11.32
CA LYS A 3 -10.45 -0.78 -10.04
C LYS A 3 -11.96 -1.05 -9.88
N LEU A 4 -12.34 -1.81 -8.85
CA LEU A 4 -13.74 -2.20 -8.62
C LEU A 4 -14.42 -1.32 -7.58
N ILE A 5 -13.78 -1.13 -6.43
CA ILE A 5 -14.35 -0.42 -5.27
C ILE A 5 -13.29 0.48 -4.68
N HIS A 6 -13.58 1.77 -4.56
CA HIS A 6 -12.79 2.68 -3.74
C HIS A 6 -13.12 2.45 -2.27
N VAL A 7 -12.12 2.17 -1.45
CA VAL A 7 -12.31 1.80 -0.03
C VAL A 7 -11.94 2.94 0.91
N ASP A 8 -10.85 3.64 0.63
CA ASP A 8 -10.38 4.73 1.49
C ASP A 8 -9.34 5.59 0.77
N GLY A 9 -9.08 6.77 1.31
CA GLY A 9 -8.01 7.64 0.84
C GLY A 9 -7.40 8.50 1.94
N LEU A 10 -6.16 8.93 1.71
CA LEU A 10 -5.41 9.77 2.63
C LEU A 10 -4.51 10.72 1.84
N VAL A 11 -4.45 11.98 2.24
CA VAL A 11 -3.50 12.95 1.68
C VAL A 11 -2.38 13.19 2.68
N ILE A 12 -1.14 13.04 2.25
CA ILE A 12 0.06 13.25 3.07
C ILE A 12 1.04 14.12 2.30
N GLY A 13 1.25 15.36 2.79
CA GLY A 13 2.06 16.34 2.07
C GLY A 13 1.48 16.60 0.68
N ARG A 14 2.21 16.23 -0.37
CA ARG A 14 1.79 16.40 -1.78
C ARG A 14 1.26 15.13 -2.45
N PHE A 15 1.17 14.03 -1.71
CA PHE A 15 0.74 12.75 -2.26
C PHE A 15 -0.67 12.42 -1.77
N SER A 16 -1.56 12.05 -2.70
CA SER A 16 -2.84 11.44 -2.38
C SER A 16 -2.75 9.93 -2.54
N PHE A 17 -3.07 9.19 -1.49
CA PHE A 17 -3.09 7.74 -1.47
C PHE A 17 -4.54 7.27 -1.56
N HIS A 18 -4.81 6.31 -2.43
CA HIS A 18 -6.15 5.79 -2.65
C HIS A 18 -6.14 4.26 -2.61
N GLY A 19 -6.87 3.68 -1.67
CA GLY A 19 -7.03 2.24 -1.53
C GLY A 19 -8.23 1.73 -2.31
N PHE A 20 -8.00 0.73 -3.17
CA PHE A 20 -9.03 0.11 -3.99
C PHE A 20 -9.03 -1.41 -3.83
N ILE A 21 -10.20 -2.02 -3.96
CA ILE A 21 -10.31 -3.43 -4.33
C ILE A 21 -10.21 -3.49 -5.85
N VAL A 22 -9.30 -4.32 -6.34
CA VAL A 22 -9.02 -4.48 -7.77
C VAL A 22 -9.19 -5.93 -8.21
N ASP A 23 -9.56 -6.11 -9.48
CA ASP A 23 -9.49 -7.39 -10.17
C ASP A 23 -8.16 -7.49 -10.94
N LYS A 24 -7.35 -8.49 -10.60
CA LYS A 24 -6.06 -8.80 -11.26
C LYS A 24 -6.19 -9.85 -12.37
N GLU A 25 -7.39 -10.01 -12.92
CA GLU A 25 -7.74 -11.00 -13.93
C GLU A 25 -7.93 -12.40 -13.31
N ASN A 26 -8.70 -13.26 -13.99
CA ASN A 26 -9.12 -14.57 -13.47
C ASN A 26 -9.86 -14.52 -12.12
N ASN A 27 -10.64 -13.45 -11.87
CA ASN A 27 -11.37 -13.21 -10.61
C ASN A 27 -10.47 -13.20 -9.37
N ARG A 28 -9.18 -12.89 -9.53
CA ARG A 28 -8.25 -12.72 -8.40
C ARG A 28 -8.38 -11.31 -7.86
N LEU A 29 -9.09 -11.20 -6.74
CA LEU A 29 -9.24 -9.94 -6.02
C LEU A 29 -7.97 -9.62 -5.21
N ALA A 30 -7.52 -8.39 -5.34
CA ALA A 30 -6.46 -7.82 -4.52
C ALA A 30 -6.95 -6.51 -3.90
N TYR A 31 -6.26 -6.08 -2.84
CA TYR A 31 -6.38 -4.71 -2.36
C TYR A 31 -5.12 -3.96 -2.76
N SER A 32 -5.27 -2.80 -3.38
CA SER A 32 -4.13 -2.05 -3.92
C SER A 32 -4.22 -0.58 -3.55
N ILE A 33 -3.09 0.00 -3.15
CA ILE A 33 -2.95 1.42 -2.79
C ILE A 33 -2.25 2.14 -3.94
N PHE A 34 -2.94 3.10 -4.53
CA PHE A 34 -2.46 3.97 -5.61
C PHE A 34 -2.03 5.32 -5.07
N VAL A 35 -1.23 6.05 -5.85
CA VAL A 35 -0.65 7.33 -5.48
C VAL A 35 -0.92 8.34 -6.57
N ASN A 36 -1.53 9.46 -6.22
CA ASN A 36 -1.97 10.50 -7.16
C ASN A 36 -2.77 9.85 -8.31
N ASP A 37 -2.50 10.30 -9.54
CA ASP A 37 -3.10 9.78 -10.77
C ASP A 37 -2.24 8.68 -11.44
N ILE A 38 -1.33 8.04 -10.69
CA ILE A 38 -0.52 6.94 -11.22
C ILE A 38 -1.39 5.68 -11.35
N ASP A 39 -1.39 5.09 -12.56
CA ASP A 39 -2.22 3.93 -12.89
C ASP A 39 -1.71 2.62 -12.29
N GLU A 40 -0.47 2.59 -11.79
CA GLU A 40 0.12 1.46 -11.10
C GLU A 40 0.03 1.63 -9.57
N PRO A 41 -0.30 0.57 -8.81
CA PRO A 41 -0.35 0.67 -7.35
C PRO A 41 1.05 0.69 -6.75
N LEU A 42 1.22 1.45 -5.67
CA LEU A 42 2.43 1.43 -4.82
C LEU A 42 2.48 0.18 -3.96
N VAL A 43 1.36 -0.17 -3.31
CA VAL A 43 1.25 -1.31 -2.40
C VAL A 43 0.16 -2.23 -2.91
N GLU A 44 0.41 -3.53 -2.92
CA GLU A 44 -0.61 -4.53 -3.19
C GLU A 44 -0.67 -5.56 -2.08
N PHE A 45 -1.88 -5.91 -1.66
CA PHE A 45 -2.17 -7.04 -0.81
C PHE A 45 -2.82 -8.11 -1.67
N GLU A 46 -2.19 -9.28 -1.73
CA GLU A 46 -2.65 -10.40 -2.55
C GLU A 46 -2.68 -11.69 -1.73
N ALA A 47 -3.77 -12.45 -1.86
CA ALA A 47 -3.89 -13.77 -1.27
C ALA A 47 -3.05 -14.78 -2.07
N ASP A 48 -2.13 -15.47 -1.42
CA ASP A 48 -1.47 -16.63 -2.00
C ASP A 48 -2.34 -17.89 -1.89
N GLU A 49 -1.95 -18.94 -2.63
CA GLU A 49 -2.68 -20.22 -2.68
C GLU A 49 -2.82 -20.88 -1.30
N LYS A 50 -1.94 -20.54 -0.35
CA LYS A 50 -1.96 -21.02 1.03
C LYS A 50 -2.81 -20.14 1.94
N ARG A 51 -3.60 -19.22 1.39
CA ARG A 51 -4.43 -18.24 2.11
C ARG A 51 -3.62 -17.33 3.04
N ASN A 52 -2.38 -17.03 2.66
CA ASN A 52 -1.62 -15.96 3.29
C ASN A 52 -1.72 -14.70 2.43
N VAL A 53 -1.92 -13.56 3.07
CA VAL A 53 -1.85 -12.28 2.35
C VAL A 53 -0.39 -11.85 2.26
N ARG A 54 0.09 -11.63 1.04
CA ARG A 54 1.41 -11.07 0.73
C ARG A 54 1.29 -9.58 0.45
N ILE A 55 2.32 -8.85 0.83
CA ILE A 55 2.45 -7.42 0.53
C ILE A 55 3.50 -7.27 -0.57
N GLY A 56 3.11 -6.68 -1.69
CA GLY A 56 3.99 -6.29 -2.78
C GLY A 56 4.18 -4.77 -2.80
N ILE A 57 5.39 -4.33 -3.16
CA ILE A 57 5.70 -2.91 -3.37
C ILE A 57 6.14 -2.71 -4.82
N ASN A 58 5.56 -1.70 -5.48
CA ASN A 58 6.02 -1.26 -6.79
C ASN A 58 7.15 -0.23 -6.64
N TYR A 59 8.36 -0.65 -7.00
CA TYR A 59 9.55 0.18 -6.89
C TYR A 59 9.56 1.37 -7.85
N ASN A 60 8.87 1.30 -8.98
CA ASN A 60 8.78 2.44 -9.91
C ASN A 60 7.99 3.59 -9.26
N VAL A 61 6.84 3.26 -8.65
CA VAL A 61 6.03 4.24 -7.91
C VAL A 61 6.76 4.74 -6.67
N LEU A 62 7.48 3.85 -5.97
CA LEU A 62 8.31 4.26 -4.82
C LEU A 62 9.44 5.22 -5.24
N ASN A 63 10.08 4.99 -6.39
CA ASN A 63 11.11 5.89 -6.92
C ASN A 63 10.52 7.26 -7.27
N PHE A 64 9.33 7.30 -7.88
CA PHE A 64 8.61 8.55 -8.11
C PHE A 64 8.37 9.32 -6.79
N ILE A 65 7.88 8.64 -5.74
CA ILE A 65 7.69 9.27 -4.42
C ILE A 65 9.03 9.77 -3.88
N LYS A 66 10.09 8.97 -4.00
CA LYS A 66 11.43 9.31 -3.53
C LYS A 66 11.96 10.58 -4.19
N GLU A 67 11.74 10.76 -5.49
CA GLU A 67 12.20 11.94 -6.24
C GLU A 67 11.38 13.19 -5.91
N ASN A 68 10.13 13.01 -5.48
CA ASN A 68 9.19 14.10 -5.23
C ASN A 68 8.92 14.38 -3.75
N LYS A 69 9.61 13.69 -2.82
CA LYS A 69 9.44 13.86 -1.37
C LYS A 69 9.97 15.21 -0.88
N THR A 70 9.52 15.61 0.31
CA THR A 70 10.12 16.74 1.03
C THR A 70 11.56 16.44 1.44
N ALA A 71 12.44 17.44 1.39
CA ALA A 71 13.83 17.31 1.85
C ALA A 71 13.92 17.12 3.37
N ASP A 72 12.95 17.64 4.13
CA ASP A 72 12.92 17.58 5.59
C ASP A 72 12.74 16.13 6.08
N LYS A 73 13.77 15.60 6.74
CA LYS A 73 13.78 14.24 7.28
C LYS A 73 12.78 14.02 8.41
N ASN A 74 12.50 15.04 9.23
CA ASN A 74 11.53 14.92 10.31
C ASN A 74 10.10 14.88 9.76
N LEU A 75 9.78 15.71 8.75
CA LEU A 75 8.51 15.61 8.04
C LEU A 75 8.36 14.25 7.35
N ARG A 76 9.41 13.72 6.71
CA ARG A 76 9.38 12.37 6.14
C ARG A 76 9.05 11.29 7.17
N LYS A 77 9.61 11.38 8.39
CA LYS A 77 9.26 10.44 9.47
C LYS A 77 7.78 10.55 9.88
N ALA A 78 7.26 11.77 9.99
CA ALA A 78 5.85 12.01 10.32
C ALA A 78 4.91 11.46 9.22
N TYR A 79 5.18 11.83 7.97
CA TYR A 79 4.44 11.36 6.80
C TYR A 79 4.46 9.85 6.66
N PHE A 80 5.62 9.22 6.86
CA PHE A 80 5.69 7.76 6.84
C PHE A 80 4.85 7.12 7.95
N LYS A 81 4.81 7.71 9.16
CA LYS A 81 3.99 7.21 10.25
C LYS A 81 2.50 7.26 9.91
N GLU A 82 2.05 8.35 9.28
CA GLU A 82 0.66 8.49 8.79
C GLU A 82 0.35 7.44 7.71
N PHE A 83 1.23 7.31 6.72
CA PHE A 83 1.09 6.31 5.66
C PHE A 83 1.07 4.88 6.21
N TYR A 84 1.93 4.57 7.17
CA TYR A 84 1.99 3.26 7.81
C TYR A 84 0.70 2.92 8.55
N ASN A 85 0.12 3.89 9.27
CA ASN A 85 -1.17 3.72 9.93
C ASN A 85 -2.29 3.48 8.91
N PHE A 86 -2.23 4.17 7.76
CA PHE A 86 -3.16 3.96 6.66
C PHE A 86 -3.07 2.54 6.07
N ILE A 87 -1.86 2.01 5.87
CA ILE A 87 -1.66 0.63 5.40
C ILE A 87 -2.25 -0.37 6.41
N ILE A 88 -2.03 -0.19 7.71
CA ILE A 88 -2.60 -1.07 8.75
C ILE A 88 -4.14 -1.03 8.73
N ALA A 89 -4.72 0.16 8.63
CA ALA A 89 -6.17 0.31 8.55
C ALA A 89 -6.72 -0.35 7.28
N SER A 90 -6.00 -0.21 6.16
CA SER A 90 -6.33 -0.81 4.87
C SER A 90 -6.27 -2.34 4.92
N GLU A 91 -5.25 -2.92 5.55
CA GLU A 91 -5.13 -4.36 5.76
C GLU A 91 -6.35 -4.91 6.52
N LYS A 92 -6.77 -4.22 7.59
CA LYS A 92 -7.96 -4.60 8.35
C LYS A 92 -9.23 -4.56 7.49
N LYS A 93 -9.42 -3.51 6.68
CA LYS A 93 -10.56 -3.40 5.75
C LYS A 93 -10.52 -4.50 4.67
N ALA A 94 -9.35 -4.71 4.06
CA ALA A 94 -9.14 -5.73 3.03
C ALA A 94 -9.42 -7.15 3.57
N SER A 95 -9.02 -7.45 4.80
CA SER A 95 -9.31 -8.74 5.43
C SER A 95 -10.80 -9.04 5.58
N TYR A 96 -11.61 -8.01 5.87
CA TYR A 96 -13.06 -8.14 6.01
C TYR A 96 -13.75 -8.25 4.64
N MET A 97 -13.31 -7.44 3.67
CA MET A 97 -14.00 -7.30 2.38
C MET A 97 -13.54 -8.31 1.33
N VAL A 98 -12.24 -8.63 1.29
CA VAL A 98 -11.59 -9.41 0.22
C VAL A 98 -11.15 -10.79 0.72
N PHE A 99 -10.48 -10.85 1.87
CA PHE A 99 -9.78 -12.06 2.31
C PHE A 99 -10.52 -12.89 3.38
N LYS A 100 -11.85 -12.85 3.41
CA LYS A 100 -12.73 -13.52 4.41
C LYS A 100 -12.16 -14.88 4.89
N ASN A 101 -11.60 -14.92 6.10
CA ASN A 101 -10.99 -16.08 6.80
C ASN A 101 -9.56 -16.51 6.38
N GLN A 102 -8.78 -15.64 5.73
CA GLN A 102 -7.37 -15.89 5.44
C GLN A 102 -6.44 -15.46 6.58
N LYS A 103 -5.28 -16.12 6.73
CA LYS A 103 -4.26 -15.74 7.71
C LYS A 103 -3.46 -14.57 7.15
N LEU A 104 -3.65 -13.38 7.72
CA LEU A 104 -2.89 -12.20 7.32
C LEU A 104 -1.43 -12.33 7.79
N ASN A 105 -0.48 -12.19 6.87
CA ASN A 105 0.89 -11.83 7.26
C ASN A 105 0.89 -10.33 7.53
N TYR A 106 0.65 -9.98 8.78
CA TYR A 106 0.51 -8.59 9.22
C TYR A 106 1.57 -7.66 8.63
N VAL A 107 1.13 -6.48 8.17
CA VAL A 107 1.96 -5.32 7.78
C VAL A 107 3.15 -5.08 8.73
N LYS A 108 2.94 -5.33 10.03
CA LYS A 108 3.97 -5.21 11.08
C LYS A 108 5.21 -6.10 10.87
N LYS A 109 5.10 -7.17 10.10
CA LYS A 109 6.18 -8.15 9.86
C LYS A 109 6.69 -8.14 8.41
N SER A 110 6.15 -7.27 7.55
CA SER A 110 6.54 -7.22 6.13
C SER A 110 7.91 -6.57 5.97
N SER A 111 8.84 -7.33 5.38
CA SER A 111 10.15 -6.85 4.92
C SER A 111 10.01 -5.69 3.95
N GLU A 112 8.99 -5.73 3.11
CA GLU A 112 8.72 -4.76 2.06
C GLU A 112 8.34 -3.39 2.66
N ILE A 113 7.56 -3.37 3.74
CA ILE A 113 7.22 -2.12 4.43
C ILE A 113 8.43 -1.53 5.17
N ILE A 114 9.31 -2.38 5.71
CA ILE A 114 10.58 -1.95 6.32
C ILE A 114 11.50 -1.34 5.25
N GLU A 115 11.57 -1.95 4.08
CA GLU A 115 12.35 -1.46 2.97
C GLU A 115 11.79 -0.14 2.42
N LEU A 116 10.47 -0.04 2.23
CA LEU A 116 9.80 1.19 1.83
C LEU A 116 10.12 2.33 2.81
N LYS A 117 10.06 2.06 4.12
CA LYS A 117 10.45 3.02 5.17
C LYS A 117 11.88 3.52 4.97
N LYS A 118 12.82 2.59 4.80
CA LYS A 118 14.24 2.90 4.64
C LYS A 118 14.45 3.77 3.40
N ILE A 119 13.89 3.37 2.26
CA ILE A 119 14.01 4.11 1.02
C ILE A 119 13.41 5.50 1.17
N TYR A 120 12.20 5.65 1.71
CA TYR A 120 11.55 6.96 1.81
C TYR A 120 12.27 7.92 2.78
N ILE A 121 12.66 7.45 3.97
CA ILE A 121 13.21 8.30 5.04
C ILE A 121 14.70 8.59 4.86
N GLU A 122 15.47 7.66 4.33
CA GLU A 122 16.94 7.76 4.29
C GLU A 122 17.50 8.22 2.94
N SER A 123 16.69 8.22 1.87
CA SER A 123 17.10 8.71 0.54
C SER A 123 16.98 10.21 0.32
#